data_AF-A0A2U1QXQ6-F1
#
_entry.id   AF-A0A2U1QXQ6-F1
#
_cell.length_a   1.000
_cell.length_b   1.000
_cell.length_c   1.000
_cell.angle_alpha   90.00
_cell.angle_beta   90.00
_cell.angle_gamma   90.00
#
_symmetry.space_group_name_H-M   'P 1'
#
loop_
_entity.id
_entity.type
_entity.pdbx_description
1 polymer ?
#
loop_
_entity_poly.entity_id
_entity_poly.type
_entity_poly.pdbx_seq_one_letter_code
_entity_poly.pdbx_strand_id
1 'polypeptide(L)'
;MDINRKEPAMHLLELICKMKYFTKLKPEDKNDNSFNTNLKVSSYIELNQMITSLLKTSISTLRNNTSESKIDAMILLEIALQLLPNDEMELLDELYNMSVNRAI
;
A
#
# COMPACT_ATOMS: atom_id res chain seq x y z
N MET A 1 0.86 36.36 -31.10
CA MET A 1 1.50 35.22 -31.78
C MET A 1 1.51 34.07 -30.79
N ASP A 2 0.49 33.22 -30.87
CA ASP A 2 0.36 32.01 -30.06
C ASP A 2 1.40 30.99 -30.52
N ILE A 3 2.50 30.90 -29.78
CA ILE A 3 3.53 29.90 -30.02
C ILE A 3 2.91 28.54 -29.70
N ASN A 4 2.92 27.67 -30.71
CA ASN A 4 2.43 26.30 -30.78
C ASN A 4 2.80 25.45 -29.55
N ARG A 5 2.07 25.59 -28.43
CA ARG A 5 2.27 24.79 -27.19
C ARG A 5 2.01 23.28 -27.38
N LYS A 6 1.47 22.85 -28.54
CA LYS A 6 1.15 21.45 -28.83
C LYS A 6 2.38 20.61 -29.19
N GLU A 7 3.39 21.18 -29.84
CA GLU A 7 4.61 20.45 -30.25
C GLU A 7 5.42 19.89 -29.06
N PRO A 8 5.72 20.68 -28.02
CA PRO A 8 6.44 20.18 -26.84
C PRO A 8 5.66 19.11 -26.08
N ALA A 9 4.33 19.25 -26.00
CA ALA A 9 3.45 18.31 -25.32
C ALA A 9 3.36 16.96 -26.06
N MET A 10 3.31 16.98 -27.39
CA MET A 10 3.34 15.75 -28.21
C MET A 10 4.66 15.00 -28.06
N HIS A 11 5.79 15.71 -28.09
CA HIS A 11 7.11 15.10 -27.92
C HIS A 11 7.28 14.48 -26.51
N LEU A 12 6.75 15.14 -25.48
CA LEU A 12 6.74 14.63 -24.11
C LEU A 12 5.86 13.38 -23.95
N LEU A 13 4.66 13.37 -24.54
CA LEU A 13 3.78 12.19 -24.58
C LEU A 13 4.43 11.02 -25.31
N GLU A 14 5.09 11.26 -26.44
CA GLU A 14 5.78 10.21 -27.19
C GLU A 14 6.94 9.60 -26.38
N LEU A 15 7.72 10.43 -25.68
CA LEU A 15 8.76 9.99 -24.75
C LEU A 15 8.18 9.15 -23.60
N ILE A 16 7.06 9.59 -23.00
CA ILE A 16 6.39 8.87 -21.91
C ILE A 16 5.91 7.49 -22.36
N CYS A 17 5.27 7.41 -23.52
CA CYS A 17 4.79 6.16 -24.08
C CYS A 17 5.93 5.21 -24.48
N LYS A 18 7.01 5.72 -25.09
CA LYS A 18 8.18 4.91 -25.47
C LYS A 18 8.91 4.34 -24.26
N MET A 19 9.09 5.14 -23.22
CA MET A 19 9.85 4.77 -22.03
C MET A 19 9.03 4.01 -20.99
N LYS A 20 7.72 3.85 -21.20
CA LYS A 20 6.78 3.22 -20.26
C LYS A 20 6.86 3.84 -18.85
N TYR A 21 6.93 5.16 -18.77
CA TYR A 21 6.85 5.84 -17.48
C TYR A 21 5.46 5.68 -16.85
N PHE A 22 5.36 5.80 -15.52
CA PHE A 22 4.11 5.76 -14.74
C PHE A 22 3.33 4.42 -14.75
N THR A 23 3.96 3.30 -15.07
CA THR A 23 3.28 1.98 -15.10
C THR A 23 3.22 1.25 -13.76
N LYS A 24 3.87 1.77 -12.71
CA LYS A 24 3.90 1.13 -11.39
C LYS A 24 2.56 1.24 -10.66
N LEU A 25 1.94 2.42 -10.75
CA LEU A 25 0.62 2.68 -10.20
C LEU A 25 -0.41 2.30 -11.26
N LYS A 26 -1.34 1.41 -10.90
CA LYS A 26 -2.46 1.03 -11.75
C LYS A 26 -3.72 1.70 -11.21
N PRO A 27 -4.54 2.34 -12.04
CA PRO A 27 -5.83 2.84 -11.58
C PRO A 27 -6.64 1.66 -11.03
N GLU A 28 -7.34 1.88 -9.93
CA GLU A 28 -8.30 0.91 -9.43
C GLU A 28 -9.57 0.95 -10.31
N ASP A 29 -10.14 -0.22 -10.62
CA ASP A 29 -11.31 -0.31 -11.52
C ASP A 29 -12.58 0.33 -10.91
N LYS A 30 -12.55 0.68 -9.62
CA LYS A 30 -13.61 1.42 -8.94
C LYS A 30 -13.29 2.91 -8.99
N ASN A 31 -14.30 3.72 -9.26
CA ASN A 31 -14.27 5.15 -9.61
C ASN A 31 -13.81 6.09 -8.46
N ASP A 32 -12.86 5.69 -7.62
CA ASP A 32 -12.49 6.35 -6.38
C ASP A 32 -11.19 7.17 -6.46
N ASN A 33 -10.70 7.44 -7.69
CA ASN A 33 -9.41 8.10 -7.95
C ASN A 33 -8.21 7.45 -7.22
N SER A 34 -8.33 6.17 -6.86
CA SER A 34 -7.29 5.40 -6.17
C SER A 34 -6.36 4.70 -7.16
N PHE A 35 -5.13 4.47 -6.72
CA PHE A 35 -4.14 3.71 -7.47
C PHE A 35 -3.65 2.53 -6.64
N ASN A 36 -3.56 1.37 -7.29
CA ASN A 36 -2.99 0.16 -6.73
C ASN A 36 -1.53 0.01 -7.13
N THR A 37 -0.73 -0.50 -6.20
CA THR A 37 0.66 -0.90 -6.42
C THR A 37 0.86 -2.30 -5.86
N ASN A 38 1.59 -3.14 -6.61
CA ASN A 38 1.87 -4.50 -6.14
C ASN A 38 3.08 -4.48 -5.21
N LEU A 39 2.91 -4.98 -3.98
CA LEU A 39 4.00 -5.27 -3.07
C LEU A 39 4.36 -6.75 -3.16
N LYS A 40 5.61 -7.05 -3.52
CA LYS A 40 6.10 -8.43 -3.54
C LYS A 40 6.65 -8.78 -2.15
N VAL A 41 6.09 -9.81 -1.54
CA VAL A 41 6.59 -10.44 -0.31
C VAL A 41 6.88 -11.92 -0.58
N SER A 42 7.85 -12.48 0.13
CA SER A 42 8.26 -13.88 0.00
C SER A 42 7.37 -14.85 0.78
N SER A 43 6.69 -14.37 1.83
CA SER A 43 5.78 -15.18 2.65
C SER A 43 4.86 -14.31 3.52
N TYR A 44 3.79 -14.92 4.07
CA TYR A 44 2.96 -14.29 5.10
C TYR A 44 3.73 -13.95 6.38
N ILE A 45 4.80 -14.69 6.69
CA ILE A 45 5.68 -14.38 7.82
C ILE A 45 6.38 -13.04 7.58
N GLU A 46 6.94 -12.84 6.38
CA GLU A 46 7.58 -11.58 6.01
C GLU A 46 6.56 -10.43 5.99
N LEU A 47 5.36 -10.65 5.46
CA LEU A 47 4.27 -9.66 5.49
C LEU A 47 3.94 -9.24 6.93
N ASN A 48 3.75 -10.21 7.84
CA ASN A 48 3.47 -9.93 9.25
C ASN A 48 4.62 -9.20 9.95
N GLN A 49 5.87 -9.51 9.60
CA GLN A 49 7.04 -8.78 10.11
C GLN A 49 7.06 -7.33 9.63
N MET A 50 6.69 -7.06 8.37
CA MET A 50 6.56 -5.70 7.84
C MET A 50 5.48 -4.92 8.60
N ILE A 51 4.28 -5.48 8.72
CA ILE A 51 3.15 -4.87 9.44
C ILE A 51 3.54 -4.58 10.89
N THR A 52 4.12 -5.56 11.59
CA THR A 52 4.58 -5.41 12.98
C THR A 52 5.61 -4.30 13.12
N SER A 53 6.54 -4.18 12.16
CA SER A 53 7.58 -3.14 12.17
C SER A 53 7.00 -1.75 11.91
N LEU A 54 6.02 -1.63 11.01
CA LEU A 54 5.28 -0.38 10.77
C LEU A 54 4.53 0.06 12.03
N LEU A 55 3.81 -0.85 12.68
CA LEU A 55 3.06 -0.55 13.91
C LEU A 55 4.00 -0.14 15.06
N LYS A 56 5.08 -0.90 15.31
CA LYS A 56 6.06 -0.57 16.36
C LYS A 56 6.70 0.80 16.12
N THR A 57 7.06 1.10 14.87
CA THR A 57 7.62 2.40 14.50
C THR A 57 6.60 3.50 14.73
N SER A 58 5.36 3.32 14.29
CA SER A 58 4.27 4.30 14.49
C SER A 58 4.04 4.61 15.96
N ILE A 59 3.96 3.57 16.81
CA ILE A 59 3.79 3.73 18.26
C ILE A 59 5.00 4.46 18.87
N SER A 60 6.22 4.09 18.46
CA SER A 60 7.44 4.74 18.96
C SER A 60 7.50 6.22 18.59
N THR A 61 7.15 6.55 17.34
CA THR A 61 7.06 7.93 16.84
C THR A 61 6.02 8.73 17.62
N LEU A 62 4.81 8.20 17.80
CA LEU A 62 3.74 8.85 18.55
C LEU A 62 4.10 9.04 20.03
N ARG A 63 4.73 8.03 20.66
CA ARG A 63 5.12 8.09 22.08
C ARG A 63 6.19 9.12 22.34
N ASN A 64 7.14 9.26 21.43
CA ASN A 64 8.28 10.14 21.64
C ASN A 64 7.95 11.61 21.42
N ASN A 65 6.78 11.98 20.85
CA ASN A 65 6.26 13.35 20.69
C ASN A 65 7.32 14.40 20.33
N THR A 66 8.38 13.99 19.63
CA THR A 66 9.40 14.91 19.19
C THR A 66 8.85 15.54 17.93
N SER A 67 8.54 16.82 18.00
CA SER A 67 8.23 17.69 16.85
C SER A 67 9.31 17.66 15.74
N GLU A 68 10.41 16.90 15.95
CA GLU A 68 11.50 16.64 15.01
C GLU A 68 11.40 15.29 14.28
N SER A 69 10.41 14.43 14.58
CA SER A 69 10.29 13.16 13.87
C SER A 69 9.88 13.43 12.41
N LYS A 70 10.82 13.27 11.47
CA LYS A 70 10.58 13.42 10.02
C LYS A 70 9.57 12.42 9.44
N ILE A 71 9.16 11.44 10.23
CA ILE A 71 8.28 10.35 9.81
C ILE A 71 6.89 10.65 10.34
N ASP A 72 5.93 10.80 9.44
CA ASP A 72 4.52 10.90 9.79
C ASP A 72 3.99 9.52 10.19
N ALA A 73 3.64 9.36 11.48
CA ALA A 73 3.09 8.12 11.99
C ALA A 73 1.75 7.75 11.34
N MET A 74 0.98 8.72 10.86
CA MET A 74 -0.30 8.48 10.19
C MET A 74 -0.09 7.72 8.88
N ILE A 75 0.90 8.12 8.07
CA ILE A 75 1.25 7.44 6.82
C ILE A 75 1.65 5.98 7.09
N LEU A 76 2.44 5.73 8.13
CA LEU A 76 2.85 4.37 8.48
C LEU A 76 1.66 3.48 8.89
N LEU A 77 0.70 4.04 9.63
CA LEU A 77 -0.52 3.35 10.03
C LEU A 77 -1.43 3.05 8.84
N GLU A 78 -1.58 3.99 7.90
CA GLU A 78 -2.35 3.78 6.67
C GLU A 78 -1.76 2.66 5.81
N ILE A 79 -0.43 2.61 5.67
CA ILE A 79 0.24 1.51 4.95
C ILE A 79 0.04 0.20 5.70
N ALA A 80 0.20 0.18 7.03
CA ALA A 80 -0.01 -1.02 7.82
C ALA A 80 -1.44 -1.56 7.65
N LEU A 81 -2.44 -0.68 7.67
CA LEU A 81 -3.86 -1.02 7.46
C LEU A 81 -4.11 -1.63 6.08
N GLN A 82 -3.53 -1.07 5.02
CA GLN A 82 -3.67 -1.62 3.65
C GLN A 82 -3.00 -2.99 3.47
N LEU A 83 -2.03 -3.33 4.31
CA LEU A 83 -1.30 -4.59 4.24
C LEU A 83 -1.92 -5.71 5.08
N LEU A 84 -2.88 -5.41 5.96
CA LEU A 84 -3.51 -6.42 6.83
C LEU A 84 -4.30 -7.44 6.00
N PRO A 85 -3.99 -8.74 6.12
CA PRO A 85 -4.68 -9.81 5.40
C PRO A 85 -6.00 -10.19 6.11
N ASN A 86 -6.97 -9.26 6.11
CA ASN A 86 -8.21 -9.40 6.89
C ASN A 86 -9.01 -10.65 6.48
N ASP A 87 -9.15 -10.91 5.18
CA ASP A 87 -9.92 -12.03 4.66
C ASP A 87 -9.27 -13.38 5.05
N GLU A 88 -7.94 -13.46 4.98
CA GLU A 88 -7.21 -14.65 5.43
C GLU A 88 -7.28 -14.85 6.94
N MET A 89 -7.29 -13.76 7.72
CA MET A 89 -7.48 -13.83 9.17
C MET A 89 -8.88 -14.35 9.53
N GLU A 90 -9.93 -13.88 8.85
CA GLU A 90 -11.30 -14.36 9.03
C GLU A 90 -11.41 -15.86 8.70
N LEU A 91 -10.81 -16.29 7.59
CA LEU A 91 -10.76 -17.71 7.22
C LEU A 91 -10.08 -18.58 8.28
N LEU A 92 -8.97 -18.11 8.87
CA LEU A 92 -8.27 -18.86 9.92
C LEU A 92 -9.13 -19.02 11.18
N ASP A 93 -9.87 -17.98 11.57
CA ASP A 93 -10.80 -18.03 12.71
C ASP A 93 -11.96 -19.01 12.45
N GLU A 94 -12.53 -18.99 11.24
CA GLU A 94 -13.57 -19.95 10.85
C GLU A 94 -13.06 -21.40 10.91
N LEU A 95 -11.86 -21.67 10.38
CA LEU A 95 -11.25 -23.00 10.41
C LEU A 95 -10.99 -23.48 11.84
N TYR A 96 -10.51 -22.59 12.71
CA TYR A 96 -10.33 -22.90 14.13
C TYR A 96 -11.66 -23.29 14.77
N ASN A 97 -12.71 -22.50 14.56
CA ASN A 97 -14.05 -22.78 15.07
C ASN A 97 -14.61 -24.11 14.57
N MET A 98 -14.41 -24.45 13.29
CA MET A 98 -14.82 -25.75 12.74
C MET A 98 -14.06 -26.92 13.38
N SER A 99 -12.77 -26.75 13.67
CA SER A 99 -11.94 -27.78 14.30
C SER A 99 -12.33 -28.04 15.75
N VAL A 100 -12.70 -26.99 16.48
CA VAL A 100 -13.17 -27.06 17.87
C VAL A 100 -14.58 -27.66 17.93
N ASN A 101 -15.49 -27.25 17.02
CA ASN A 101 -16.85 -27.78 16.98
C ASN A 101 -16.96 -29.23 16.50
N ARG A 102 -15.92 -29.78 15.86
CA ARG A 102 -15.84 -31.22 15.50
C ARG A 102 -15.39 -32.12 16.67
N ALA A 103 -14.93 -31.55 17.78
CA ALA A 103 -14.41 -32.30 18.93
C ALA A 103 -15.47 -32.57 20.02
N ILE A 104 -16.75 -32.26 19.77
CA ILE A 104 -17.90 -32.47 20.68
C ILE A 104 -18.88 -33.46 20.05
#